data_AF-A0A5P9WR68-F1
#
_entry.id   AF-A0A5P9WR68-F1
#
_cell.length_a   1.000
_cell.length_b   1.000
_cell.length_c   1.000
_cell.angle_alpha   90.00
_cell.angle_beta   90.00
_cell.angle_gamma   90.00
#
_symmetry.space_group_name_H-M   'P 1'
#
loop_
_entity.id
_entity.type
_entity.pdbx_description
1 polymer ?
#
loop_
_entity_poly.entity_id
_entity_poly.type
_entity_poly.pdbx_seq_one_letter_code
_entity_poly.pdbx_strand_id
1 'polypeptide(L)'
;MISLTVTALVFGVVFLAELPDKTALAGLVLGTRYRASYVFAGVAAAFLLHVVLAVAAGSVLTLLPQQLVHAITGVLFLGGAAVLLMKKDDEDEEVRKPRDQSFWKVSGAGFMLILVAEFGDLTQIMTANLAARYDDPLSVGLGAVLALWAVAGLGIVGGKALMKRVPLALITKIAAVLMLGLGVWSLWEAISG
;
A
#
# COMPACT_ATOMS: atom_id res chain seq x y z
N MET A 1 -9.46 22.88 15.58
CA MET A 1 -9.49 23.60 14.29
C MET A 1 -8.42 22.98 13.41
N ILE A 2 -8.65 22.78 12.11
CA ILE A 2 -7.64 22.15 11.24
C ILE A 2 -6.45 23.11 11.09
N SER A 3 -5.27 22.64 11.47
CA SER A 3 -3.99 23.33 11.31
C SER A 3 -3.38 22.98 9.96
N LEU A 4 -3.31 23.98 9.08
CA LEU A 4 -2.71 23.81 7.75
C LEU A 4 -1.22 23.44 7.85
N THR A 5 -0.52 23.97 8.86
CA THR A 5 0.90 23.69 9.11
C THR A 5 1.12 22.23 9.50
N VAL A 6 0.32 21.69 10.44
CA VAL A 6 0.41 20.28 10.85
C VAL A 6 0.07 19.37 9.67
N THR A 7 -1.00 19.71 8.93
CA THR A 7 -1.41 18.97 7.73
C THR A 7 -0.29 18.91 6.69
N ALA A 8 0.35 20.04 6.39
CA ALA A 8 1.43 20.11 5.40
C ALA A 8 2.71 19.36 5.83
N LEU A 9 3.07 19.43 7.12
CA LEU A 9 4.22 18.69 7.66
C LEU A 9 3.98 17.19 7.61
N VAL A 10 2.82 16.73 8.08
CA VAL A 10 2.46 15.30 8.06
C VAL A 10 2.38 14.80 6.63
N PHE A 11 1.79 15.59 5.73
CA PHE A 11 1.79 15.27 4.30
C PHE A 11 3.21 15.05 3.79
N GLY A 12 4.12 15.99 4.03
CA GLY A 12 5.50 15.90 3.54
C GLY A 12 6.25 14.68 4.09
N VAL A 13 6.08 14.40 5.39
CA VAL A 13 6.73 13.26 6.05
C VAL A 13 6.19 11.92 5.53
N VAL A 14 4.87 11.74 5.53
CA VAL A 14 4.23 10.50 5.07
C VAL A 14 4.49 10.28 3.59
N PHE A 15 4.40 11.33 2.78
CA PHE A 15 4.64 11.25 1.34
C PHE A 15 6.07 10.79 1.03
N LEU A 16 7.08 11.39 1.68
CA LEU A 16 8.47 11.00 1.48
C LEU A 16 8.76 9.59 1.99
N ALA A 17 8.12 9.18 3.08
CA ALA A 17 8.27 7.83 3.64
C ALA A 17 7.72 6.76 2.68
N GLU A 18 6.55 7.00 2.05
CA GLU A 18 5.88 5.99 1.21
C GLU A 18 6.19 6.04 -0.27
N LEU A 19 6.86 7.09 -0.75
CA LEU A 19 7.35 7.12 -2.12
C LEU A 19 8.21 5.90 -2.53
N PRO A 20 9.15 5.40 -1.71
CA PRO A 20 9.93 4.19 -2.02
C PRO A 20 9.24 2.87 -1.65
N ASP A 21 7.99 2.90 -1.14
CA ASP A 21 7.42 1.77 -0.41
C ASP A 21 6.65 0.72 -1.27
N LYS A 22 6.45 -0.46 -0.68
CA LYS A 22 5.85 -1.69 -1.21
C LYS A 22 4.47 -1.44 -1.82
N THR A 23 3.70 -0.50 -1.29
CA THR A 23 2.35 -0.23 -1.79
C THR A 23 2.30 0.64 -3.03
N ALA A 24 3.32 1.47 -3.28
CA ALA A 24 3.49 2.13 -4.57
C ALA A 24 3.69 1.10 -5.70
N LEU A 25 4.44 0.03 -5.43
CA LEU A 25 4.65 -1.08 -6.36
C LEU A 25 3.39 -1.93 -6.55
N ALA A 26 2.62 -2.18 -5.48
CA ALA A 26 1.34 -2.87 -5.57
C ALA A 26 0.33 -2.07 -6.43
N GLY A 27 0.25 -0.75 -6.22
CA GLY A 27 -0.57 0.16 -7.01
C GLY A 27 -0.16 0.20 -8.48
N LEU A 28 1.15 0.14 -8.75
CA LEU A 28 1.69 0.02 -10.09
C LEU A 28 1.17 -1.27 -10.77
N VAL A 29 1.36 -2.44 -10.15
CA VAL A 29 0.90 -3.72 -10.72
C VAL A 29 -0.61 -3.74 -10.96
N LEU A 30 -1.42 -3.28 -10.00
CA LEU A 30 -2.87 -3.25 -10.15
C LEU A 30 -3.31 -2.28 -11.25
N GLY A 31 -2.70 -1.09 -11.34
CA GLY A 31 -2.98 -0.07 -12.35
C GLY A 31 -2.67 -0.51 -13.79
N THR A 32 -1.77 -1.48 -13.96
CA THR A 32 -1.49 -2.08 -15.28
C THR A 32 -2.52 -3.10 -15.72
N ARG A 33 -3.17 -3.80 -14.77
CA ARG A 33 -4.10 -4.92 -15.05
C ARG A 33 -5.56 -4.52 -15.05
N TYR A 34 -5.92 -3.47 -14.31
CA TYR A 34 -7.30 -3.05 -14.10
C TYR A 34 -7.50 -1.56 -14.40
N ARG A 35 -8.77 -1.12 -14.47
CA ARG A 35 -9.11 0.30 -14.63
C ARG A 35 -8.55 1.10 -13.46
N ALA A 36 -7.59 1.99 -13.75
CA ALA A 36 -6.89 2.83 -12.78
C ALA A 36 -7.82 3.55 -11.78
N SER A 37 -8.97 4.06 -12.24
CA SER A 37 -9.94 4.73 -11.35
C SER A 37 -10.61 3.79 -10.35
N TYR A 38 -10.86 2.54 -10.71
CA TYR A 38 -11.47 1.54 -9.82
C TYR A 38 -10.45 1.03 -8.81
N VAL A 39 -9.22 0.77 -9.27
CA VAL A 39 -8.10 0.44 -8.38
C VAL A 39 -7.88 1.57 -7.38
N PHE A 40 -7.79 2.81 -7.86
CA PHE A 40 -7.61 3.97 -6.98
C PHE A 40 -8.73 4.09 -5.96
N ALA A 41 -9.99 3.89 -6.34
CA ALA A 41 -11.10 3.93 -5.39
C ALA A 41 -10.96 2.90 -4.25
N GLY A 42 -10.56 1.66 -4.58
CA GLY A 42 -10.30 0.62 -3.59
C GLY A 42 -9.11 0.95 -2.68
N VAL A 43 -7.98 1.32 -3.28
CA VAL A 43 -6.73 1.67 -2.58
C VAL A 43 -6.93 2.90 -1.68
N ALA A 44 -7.57 3.94 -2.18
CA ALA A 44 -7.86 5.17 -1.44
C ALA A 44 -8.76 4.90 -0.22
N ALA A 45 -9.76 4.03 -0.37
CA ALA A 45 -10.63 3.63 0.73
C ALA A 45 -9.87 2.82 1.81
N ALA A 46 -8.95 1.95 1.41
CA ALA A 46 -8.10 1.20 2.35
C ALA A 46 -7.20 2.15 3.15
N PHE A 47 -6.50 3.07 2.47
CA PHE A 47 -5.65 4.06 3.14
C PHE A 47 -6.44 4.96 4.09
N LEU A 48 -7.64 5.39 3.68
CA LEU A 48 -8.52 6.16 4.56
C LEU A 48 -8.84 5.37 5.84
N LEU A 49 -9.15 4.07 5.70
CA LEU A 49 -9.41 3.21 6.84
C LEU A 49 -8.18 3.06 7.75
N HIS A 50 -6.98 2.83 7.20
CA HIS A 50 -5.74 2.77 7.99
C HIS A 50 -5.48 4.06 8.76
N VAL A 51 -5.64 5.22 8.12
CA VAL A 51 -5.41 6.50 8.79
C VAL A 51 -6.45 6.73 9.89
N VAL A 52 -7.72 6.42 9.63
CA VAL A 52 -8.76 6.51 10.67
C VAL A 52 -8.42 5.60 11.85
N LEU A 53 -7.99 4.36 11.60
CA LEU A 53 -7.57 3.43 12.67
C LEU A 53 -6.32 3.93 13.40
N ALA A 54 -5.33 4.46 12.68
CA ALA A 54 -4.10 5.03 13.24
C ALA A 54 -4.40 6.17 14.21
N VAL A 55 -5.22 7.12 13.76
CA VAL A 55 -5.59 8.31 14.50
C VAL A 55 -6.53 7.97 15.66
N ALA A 56 -7.53 7.09 15.43
CA ALA A 56 -8.51 6.72 16.45
C ALA A 56 -7.91 5.87 17.56
N ALA A 57 -6.97 4.99 17.24
CA ALA A 57 -6.30 4.18 18.25
C ALA A 57 -5.24 4.98 19.04
N GLY A 58 -4.75 6.11 18.53
CA GLY A 58 -3.82 6.98 19.26
C GLY A 58 -2.60 6.22 19.78
N SER A 59 -2.26 6.37 21.06
CA SER A 59 -1.16 5.63 21.70
C SER A 59 -1.43 4.14 21.92
N VAL A 60 -2.62 3.61 21.62
CA VAL A 60 -2.90 2.17 21.79
C VAL A 60 -2.22 1.33 20.71
N LEU A 61 -2.06 1.85 19.49
CA LEU A 61 -1.32 1.14 18.44
C LEU A 61 0.17 0.99 18.75
N THR A 62 0.74 1.84 19.60
CA THR A 62 2.15 1.68 20.04
C THR A 62 2.32 0.52 21.02
N LEU A 63 1.22 -0.08 21.49
CA LEU A 63 1.22 -1.27 22.35
C LEU A 63 1.10 -2.57 21.57
N LEU A 64 0.86 -2.53 20.25
CA LEU A 64 0.83 -3.76 19.46
C LEU A 64 2.23 -4.38 19.41
N PRO A 65 2.36 -5.69 19.64
CA PRO A 65 3.64 -6.37 19.50
C PRO A 65 4.10 -6.26 18.04
N GLN A 66 5.15 -5.49 17.81
CA GLN A 66 5.77 -5.25 16.49
C GLN A 66 6.02 -6.58 15.75
N GLN A 67 6.38 -7.62 16.50
CA GLN A 67 6.62 -8.98 16.02
C GLN A 67 5.41 -9.59 15.31
N LEU A 68 4.19 -9.38 15.81
CA LEU A 68 2.97 -9.94 15.20
C LEU A 68 2.62 -9.24 13.89
N VAL A 69 2.78 -7.91 13.85
CA VAL A 69 2.61 -7.13 12.64
C VAL A 69 3.57 -7.65 11.56
N HIS A 70 4.85 -7.70 11.90
CA HIS A 70 5.90 -8.13 10.97
C HIS A 70 5.69 -9.59 10.51
N ALA A 71 5.23 -10.48 11.40
CA ALA A 71 4.92 -11.86 11.05
C ALA A 71 3.78 -11.95 10.03
N ILE A 72 2.68 -11.24 10.27
CA ILE A 72 1.51 -11.23 9.37
C ILE A 72 1.88 -10.65 8.01
N THR A 73 2.51 -9.47 8.00
CA THR A 73 2.97 -8.77 6.79
C THR A 73 3.93 -9.64 5.98
N GLY A 74 4.87 -10.31 6.66
CA GLY A 74 5.78 -11.27 6.06
C GLY A 74 5.08 -12.42 5.33
N VAL A 75 4.11 -13.07 5.98
CA VAL A 75 3.32 -14.17 5.39
C VAL A 75 2.56 -13.71 4.14
N LEU A 76 1.97 -12.52 4.19
CA LEU A 76 1.18 -11.96 3.09
C LEU A 76 2.02 -11.63 1.87
N PHE A 77 3.20 -11.04 2.08
CA PHE A 77 4.16 -10.78 1.01
C PHE A 77 4.69 -12.06 0.37
N LEU A 78 5.01 -13.07 1.17
CA LEU A 78 5.41 -14.38 0.66
C LEU A 78 4.28 -15.06 -0.12
N GLY A 79 3.05 -15.00 0.37
CA GLY A 79 1.87 -15.51 -0.32
C GLY A 79 1.65 -14.83 -1.67
N GLY A 80 1.74 -13.50 -1.71
CA GLY A 80 1.64 -12.73 -2.95
C GLY A 80 2.77 -13.02 -3.94
N ALA A 81 4.01 -13.15 -3.46
CA ALA A 81 5.14 -13.57 -4.29
C ALA A 81 4.92 -14.97 -4.88
N ALA A 82 4.46 -15.94 -4.07
CA ALA A 82 4.13 -17.28 -4.54
C ALA A 82 3.04 -17.25 -5.62
N VAL A 83 1.97 -16.49 -5.42
CA VAL A 83 0.90 -16.32 -6.44
C VAL A 83 1.43 -15.71 -7.74
N LEU A 84 2.32 -14.72 -7.65
CA LEU A 84 2.92 -14.09 -8.84
C LEU A 84 3.88 -15.04 -9.56
N LEU A 85 4.65 -15.85 -8.83
CA LEU A 85 5.60 -16.82 -9.41
C LEU A 85 4.91 -18.07 -9.97
N MET A 86 3.78 -18.49 -9.39
CA MET A 86 3.00 -19.64 -9.87
C MET A 86 2.21 -19.33 -11.14
N LYS A 87 2.07 -18.05 -11.50
CA LYS A 87 1.45 -17.65 -12.75
C LYS A 87 2.42 -17.93 -13.89
N LYS A 88 2.21 -19.05 -14.62
CA LYS A 88 2.98 -19.38 -15.82
C LYS A 88 2.89 -18.24 -16.83
N ASP A 89 4.04 -17.85 -17.38
CA ASP A 89 4.15 -16.94 -18.52
C ASP A 89 3.44 -17.59 -19.72
N ASP A 90 2.17 -17.24 -19.93
CA ASP A 90 1.58 -17.35 -21.26
C ASP A 90 2.18 -16.20 -22.09
N GLU A 91 3.25 -16.51 -22.82
CA GLU A 91 4.04 -15.57 -23.62
C GLU A 91 3.28 -14.95 -24.82
N ASP A 92 1.98 -15.21 -25.00
CA ASP A 92 1.19 -14.69 -26.13
C ASP A 92 -0.17 -14.06 -25.74
N GLU A 93 -0.42 -13.73 -24.48
CA GLU A 93 -1.61 -12.92 -24.17
C GLU A 93 -1.36 -11.44 -24.48
N GLU A 94 -1.83 -10.98 -25.65
CA GLU A 94 -2.48 -9.66 -25.73
C GLU A 94 -3.23 -9.47 -24.42
N VAL A 95 -2.83 -8.51 -23.58
CA VAL A 95 -3.34 -8.31 -22.22
C VAL A 95 -4.87 -8.39 -22.26
N ARG A 96 -5.42 -9.59 -22.00
CA ARG A 96 -6.84 -9.82 -22.06
C ARG A 96 -7.37 -9.15 -20.82
N LYS A 97 -7.90 -7.93 -21.02
CA LYS A 97 -8.64 -7.20 -20.00
C LYS A 97 -9.55 -8.22 -19.32
N PRO A 98 -9.49 -8.34 -17.97
CA PRO A 98 -10.37 -9.24 -17.24
C PRO A 98 -11.78 -9.13 -17.79
N ARG A 99 -12.38 -10.25 -18.22
CA ARG A 99 -13.69 -10.28 -18.89
C ARG A 99 -14.79 -9.57 -18.09
N ASP A 100 -14.58 -9.41 -16.79
CA ASP A 100 -15.46 -8.70 -15.89
C ASP A 100 -14.68 -7.64 -15.10
N GLN A 101 -14.84 -6.37 -15.51
CA GLN A 101 -14.23 -5.20 -14.85
C GLN A 101 -15.22 -4.47 -13.95
N SER A 102 -16.15 -5.21 -13.33
CA SER A 102 -17.07 -4.64 -12.35
C SER A 102 -16.29 -3.87 -11.28
N PHE A 103 -16.72 -2.62 -11.04
CA PHE A 103 -16.15 -1.72 -10.05
C PHE A 103 -15.90 -2.42 -8.72
N TRP A 104 -16.90 -3.14 -8.21
CA TRP A 104 -16.82 -3.82 -6.91
C TRP A 104 -15.73 -4.89 -6.84
N LYS A 105 -15.50 -5.65 -7.91
CA LYS A 105 -14.47 -6.69 -7.94
C LYS A 105 -13.07 -6.08 -7.95
N VAL A 106 -12.87 -5.04 -8.76
CA VAL A 106 -11.57 -4.37 -8.92
C VAL A 106 -11.22 -3.54 -7.69
N SER A 107 -12.15 -2.69 -7.26
CA SER A 107 -11.99 -1.87 -6.06
C SER A 107 -11.85 -2.74 -4.82
N GLY A 108 -12.64 -3.82 -4.70
CA GLY A 108 -12.55 -4.76 -3.58
C GLY A 108 -11.21 -5.49 -3.52
N ALA A 109 -10.66 -5.91 -4.67
CA ALA A 109 -9.34 -6.53 -4.71
C ALA A 109 -8.21 -5.57 -4.33
N GLY A 110 -8.24 -4.33 -4.85
CA GLY A 110 -7.26 -3.30 -4.47
C GLY A 110 -7.37 -2.91 -2.99
N PHE A 111 -8.61 -2.75 -2.50
CA PHE A 111 -8.89 -2.49 -1.09
C PHE A 111 -8.33 -3.59 -0.21
N MET A 112 -8.67 -4.87 -0.47
CA MET A 112 -8.21 -5.99 0.35
C MET A 112 -6.69 -6.14 0.30
N LEU A 113 -6.06 -5.93 -0.86
CA LEU A 113 -4.60 -6.00 -0.96
C LEU A 113 -3.93 -4.97 -0.06
N ILE A 114 -4.35 -3.70 -0.15
CA ILE A 114 -3.75 -2.62 0.64
C ILE A 114 -4.10 -2.77 2.11
N LEU A 115 -5.36 -3.07 2.43
CA LEU A 115 -5.81 -3.28 3.81
C LEU A 115 -4.93 -4.28 4.56
N VAL A 116 -4.52 -5.32 3.84
CA VAL A 116 -3.73 -6.43 4.35
C VAL A 116 -2.24 -6.11 4.33
N ALA A 117 -1.74 -5.44 3.30
CA ALA A 117 -0.32 -5.09 3.16
C ALA A 117 0.14 -3.98 4.13
N GLU A 118 -0.74 -3.02 4.43
CA GLU A 118 -0.46 -1.83 5.26
C GLU A 118 -0.84 -2.02 6.73
N PHE A 119 -1.37 -3.19 7.10
CA PHE A 119 -1.87 -3.41 8.45
C PHE A 119 -0.73 -3.43 9.47
N GLY A 120 -0.71 -2.43 10.34
CA GLY A 120 0.26 -2.29 11.41
C GLY A 120 1.63 -1.79 10.94
N ASP A 121 1.76 -1.38 9.69
CA ASP A 121 3.04 -0.90 9.14
C ASP A 121 3.57 0.34 9.90
N LEU A 122 4.86 0.62 9.71
CA LEU A 122 5.58 1.76 10.26
C LEU A 122 4.83 3.07 9.99
N THR A 123 4.18 3.22 8.84
CA THR A 123 3.38 4.41 8.50
C THR A 123 2.13 4.54 9.37
N GLN A 124 1.48 3.44 9.75
CA GLN A 124 0.35 3.44 10.67
C GLN A 124 0.81 3.85 12.08
N ILE A 125 1.94 3.32 12.55
CA ILE A 125 2.56 3.67 13.85
C ILE A 125 3.04 5.13 13.85
N MET A 126 3.66 5.58 12.77
CA MET A 126 4.12 6.96 12.60
C MET A 126 2.94 7.93 12.63
N THR A 127 1.86 7.63 11.91
CA THR A 127 0.65 8.45 11.89
C THR A 127 0.03 8.55 13.29
N ALA A 128 -0.04 7.45 14.03
CA ALA A 128 -0.51 7.43 15.41
C ALA A 128 0.39 8.29 16.33
N ASN A 129 1.72 8.18 16.19
CA ASN A 129 2.67 9.00 16.94
C ASN A 129 2.57 10.49 16.62
N LEU A 130 2.39 10.86 15.35
CA LEU A 130 2.20 12.25 14.94
C LEU A 130 0.88 12.80 15.49
N ALA A 131 -0.19 12.01 15.50
CA ALA A 131 -1.47 12.37 16.09
C ALA A 131 -1.33 12.66 17.59
N ALA A 132 -0.61 11.80 18.31
CA ALA A 132 -0.33 12.00 19.74
C ALA A 132 0.60 13.20 20.00
N ARG A 133 1.62 13.40 19.16
CA ARG A 133 2.61 14.47 19.34
C ARG A 133 2.03 15.87 19.11
N TYR A 134 1.16 16.02 18.11
CA TYR A 134 0.60 17.32 17.74
C TYR A 134 -0.71 17.64 18.47
N ASP A 135 -1.31 16.67 19.19
CA ASP A 135 -2.63 16.78 19.82
C ASP A 135 -3.71 17.32 18.86
N ASP A 136 -3.55 17.00 17.58
CA ASP A 136 -4.40 17.47 16.48
C ASP A 136 -4.69 16.31 15.49
N PRO A 137 -5.48 15.31 15.92
CA PRO A 137 -5.73 14.09 15.16
C PRO A 137 -6.35 14.33 13.79
N LEU A 138 -7.18 15.37 13.65
CA LEU A 138 -7.86 15.68 12.39
C LEU A 138 -6.88 16.24 11.35
N SER A 139 -6.00 17.15 11.73
CA SER A 139 -4.99 17.70 10.82
C SER A 139 -3.95 16.66 10.42
N VAL A 140 -3.55 15.81 11.36
CA VAL A 140 -2.63 14.69 11.08
C VAL A 140 -3.30 13.68 10.13
N GLY A 141 -4.54 13.28 10.42
CA GLY A 141 -5.28 12.35 9.57
C GLY A 141 -5.46 12.88 8.15
N LEU A 142 -5.82 14.15 7.99
CA LEU A 142 -5.92 14.80 6.68
C LEU A 142 -4.59 14.80 5.93
N GLY A 143 -3.49 15.17 6.59
CA GLY A 143 -2.16 15.19 5.97
C GLY A 143 -1.73 13.80 5.48
N ALA A 144 -1.94 12.77 6.32
CA ALA A 144 -1.59 11.40 6.00
C ALA A 144 -2.43 10.83 4.86
N VAL A 145 -3.76 11.01 4.88
CA VAL A 145 -4.65 10.54 3.79
C VAL A 145 -4.26 11.18 2.46
N LEU A 146 -4.04 12.49 2.44
CA LEU A 146 -3.67 13.20 1.22
C LEU A 146 -2.33 12.72 0.66
N ALA A 147 -1.35 12.45 1.53
CA ALA A 147 -0.06 11.91 1.13
C ALA A 147 -0.19 10.51 0.52
N LEU A 148 -0.89 9.61 1.21
CA LEU A 148 -1.10 8.23 0.75
C LEU A 148 -1.88 8.18 -0.57
N TRP A 149 -2.89 9.02 -0.72
CA TRP A 149 -3.62 9.15 -2.00
C TRP A 149 -2.73 9.70 -3.11
N ALA A 150 -1.85 10.66 -2.81
CA ALA A 150 -0.90 11.16 -3.80
C ALA A 150 0.08 10.07 -4.25
N VAL A 151 0.67 9.32 -3.32
CA VAL A 151 1.57 8.19 -3.62
C VAL A 151 0.84 7.11 -4.42
N ALA A 152 -0.36 6.71 -4.00
CA ALA A 152 -1.18 5.72 -4.71
C ALA A 152 -1.51 6.19 -6.14
N GLY A 153 -1.90 7.45 -6.30
CA GLY A 153 -2.18 8.06 -7.58
C GLY A 153 -0.95 8.03 -8.50
N LEU A 154 0.21 8.43 -7.98
CA LEU A 154 1.48 8.38 -8.71
C LEU A 154 1.86 6.95 -9.11
N GLY A 155 1.73 5.97 -8.21
CA GLY A 155 2.01 4.57 -8.51
C GLY A 155 1.08 3.99 -9.59
N ILE A 156 -0.23 4.23 -9.48
CA ILE A 156 -1.23 3.71 -10.42
C ILE A 156 -1.09 4.38 -11.81
N VAL A 157 -0.94 5.71 -11.86
CA VAL A 157 -0.76 6.45 -13.12
C VAL A 157 0.61 6.16 -13.74
N GLY A 158 1.65 6.13 -12.92
CA GLY A 158 3.02 5.78 -13.30
C GLY A 158 3.11 4.36 -13.87
N GLY A 159 2.41 3.40 -13.28
CA GLY A 159 2.33 2.03 -13.79
C GLY A 159 1.77 1.94 -15.20
N LYS A 160 0.72 2.71 -15.49
CA LYS A 160 0.14 2.80 -16.83
C LYS A 160 1.11 3.42 -17.84
N ALA A 161 1.94 4.38 -17.42
CA ALA A 161 2.99 4.95 -18.26
C ALA A 161 4.17 3.98 -18.45
N LEU A 162 4.53 3.21 -17.42
CA LEU A 162 5.61 2.22 -17.43
C LEU A 162 5.32 1.05 -18.38
N MET A 163 4.07 0.57 -18.43
CA MET A 163 3.61 -0.46 -19.37
C MET A 163 3.81 -0.11 -20.85
N LYS A 164 3.92 1.19 -21.19
CA LYS A 164 4.23 1.61 -22.56
C LYS A 164 5.68 1.33 -22.96
N ARG A 165 6.56 1.09 -21.98
CA ARG A 165 8.01 0.92 -22.19
C ARG A 165 8.57 -0.39 -21.62
N VAL A 166 7.85 -1.05 -20.71
CA VAL A 166 8.33 -2.23 -19.99
C VAL A 166 7.32 -3.37 -20.14
N PRO A 167 7.75 -4.57 -20.55
CA PRO A 167 6.86 -5.71 -20.70
C PRO A 167 6.30 -6.18 -19.35
N LEU A 168 5.02 -6.58 -19.34
CA LEU A 168 4.29 -6.99 -18.14
C LEU A 168 4.96 -8.16 -17.40
N ALA A 169 5.62 -9.07 -18.13
CA ALA A 169 6.38 -10.18 -17.56
C ALA A 169 7.51 -9.67 -16.66
N LEU A 170 8.26 -8.64 -17.11
CA LEU A 170 9.34 -8.06 -16.31
C LEU A 170 8.79 -7.34 -15.08
N ILE A 171 7.68 -6.60 -15.22
CA ILE A 171 7.00 -5.95 -14.09
C ILE A 171 6.54 -6.99 -13.06
N THR A 172 5.94 -8.09 -13.52
CA THR A 172 5.44 -9.17 -12.66
C THR A 172 6.60 -9.88 -11.94
N LYS A 173 7.71 -10.13 -12.65
CA LYS A 173 8.91 -10.77 -12.10
C LYS A 173 9.61 -9.88 -11.07
N ILE A 174 9.78 -8.59 -11.36
CA ILE A 174 10.36 -7.62 -10.42
C ILE A 174 9.47 -7.51 -9.18
N ALA A 175 8.16 -7.37 -9.34
CA ALA A 175 7.22 -7.30 -8.22
C ALA A 175 7.27 -8.57 -7.36
N ALA A 176 7.31 -9.76 -7.97
CA ALA A 176 7.44 -11.02 -7.24
C ALA A 176 8.74 -11.10 -6.43
N VAL A 177 9.87 -10.70 -7.01
CA VAL A 177 11.18 -10.68 -6.33
C VAL A 177 11.16 -9.69 -5.16
N LEU A 178 10.61 -8.49 -5.37
CA LEU A 178 10.49 -7.49 -4.31
C LEU A 178 9.60 -7.98 -3.18
N MET A 179 8.41 -8.52 -3.49
CA MET A 179 7.51 -9.11 -2.48
C MET A 179 8.19 -10.24 -1.71
N LEU A 180 8.96 -11.10 -2.39
CA LEU A 180 9.77 -12.13 -1.71
C LEU A 180 10.77 -11.52 -0.73
N GLY A 181 11.56 -10.55 -1.18
CA GLY A 181 12.55 -9.88 -0.33
C GLY A 181 11.92 -9.18 0.87
N LEU A 182 10.81 -8.47 0.65
CA LEU A 182 10.07 -7.76 1.68
C LEU A 182 9.40 -8.71 2.66
N GLY A 183 8.87 -9.83 2.18
CA GLY A 183 8.29 -10.88 3.02
C GLY A 183 9.33 -11.54 3.90
N VAL A 184 10.49 -11.90 3.34
CA VAL A 184 11.62 -12.45 4.11
C VAL A 184 12.13 -11.45 5.14
N TRP A 185 12.34 -10.19 4.75
CA TRP A 185 12.80 -9.13 5.65
C TRP A 185 11.84 -8.94 6.82
N SER A 186 10.53 -8.83 6.54
CA SER A 186 9.52 -8.64 7.58
C SER A 186 9.44 -9.84 8.52
N LEU A 187 9.51 -11.08 8.01
CA LEU A 187 9.60 -12.26 8.88
C LEU A 187 10.88 -12.29 9.72
N TRP A 188 12.00 -11.81 9.17
CA TRP A 188 13.24 -11.70 9.92
C TRP A 188 13.10 -10.72 11.08
N GLU A 189 12.57 -9.52 10.83
CA GLU A 189 12.29 -8.54 11.89
C GLU A 189 11.31 -9.08 12.93
N ALA A 190 10.32 -9.88 12.52
CA ALA A 190 9.36 -10.51 13.43
C ALA A 190 10.04 -11.47 14.43
N ILE A 191 11.11 -12.14 14.00
CA ILE A 191 11.85 -13.12 14.80
C ILE A 191 12.98 -12.45 15.59
N SER A 192 13.62 -11.43 15.03
CA SER A 192 14.78 -10.76 15.66
C SER A 192 14.39 -9.81 16.79
N GLY A 193 13.13 -9.31 16.80
CA GLY A 193 12.60 -8.47 17.88
C GLY A 193 13.19 -7.07 17.89
#